data_AF-A0ABC8YSQ0-F1
#
_entry.id   AF-A0ABC8YSQ0-F1
#
_cell.length_a   1.000
_cell.length_b   1.000
_cell.length_c   1.000
_cell.angle_alpha   90.00
_cell.angle_beta   90.00
_cell.angle_gamma   90.00
#
_symmetry.space_group_name_H-M   'P 1'
#
loop_
_entity.id
_entity.type
_entity.pdbx_description
1 polymer ?
#
loop_
_entity_poly.entity_id
_entity_poly.type
_entity_poly.pdbx_seq_one_letter_code
_entity_poly.pdbx_strand_id
1 'polypeptide(L)'
;MDMERSLACYRRWIAGQEAGLAELEAASANAAAGTATDAELRAVVERCMVAYQDYVAARRAVSPRDGTAFISPPWCTAFERSMLWLGGCRPSVAIRLFYNLSGEGLEAQLEEFVNDEGPLPRGSMGVTPGQMVLVTDLHRRTLRQENALSDRLATLHEDVADRPLFPIVRQRAQLRGAAAAAGGGGGCDGPVVGVAAGGVAGGGVVVDAEVDASLSRYKAGLAQLVAEADELRVATARAMATEILTPRQAVEMLAAAKQLHLSVRDWSRRAEGAAGAEPQRNGPRAAVAAASTSAARRNP
;
A
#
# COMPACT_ATOMS: atom_id res chain seq x y z
N MET A 1 -21.37 -3.23 -6.90
CA MET A 1 -20.46 -2.69 -5.89
C MET A 1 -20.11 -3.81 -4.93
N ASP A 2 -18.85 -4.28 -4.95
CA ASP A 2 -18.34 -5.35 -4.06
C ASP A 2 -17.36 -4.80 -2.99
N MET A 3 -17.29 -3.46 -2.89
CA MET A 3 -16.39 -2.71 -1.99
C MET A 3 -16.68 -2.96 -0.51
N GLU A 4 -17.94 -3.25 -0.16
CA GLU A 4 -18.32 -3.58 1.22
C GLU A 4 -17.63 -4.83 1.74
N ARG A 5 -17.41 -5.84 0.88
CA ARG A 5 -16.72 -7.08 1.27
C ARG A 5 -15.24 -6.84 1.51
N SER A 6 -14.59 -6.06 0.64
CA SER A 6 -13.19 -5.67 0.78
C SER A 6 -12.97 -4.83 2.05
N LEU A 7 -13.88 -3.88 2.32
CA LEU A 7 -13.88 -3.09 3.55
C LEU A 7 -14.11 -3.95 4.80
N ALA A 8 -15.06 -4.89 4.76
CA ALA A 8 -15.31 -5.81 5.88
C ALA A 8 -14.09 -6.71 6.15
N CYS A 9 -13.46 -7.24 5.10
CA CYS A 9 -12.21 -7.99 5.17
C CYS A 9 -11.11 -7.15 5.85
N TYR A 10 -10.95 -5.89 5.44
CA TYR A 10 -9.97 -4.98 6.02
C TYR A 10 -10.27 -4.60 7.48
N ARG A 11 -11.53 -4.35 7.84
CA ARG A 11 -11.91 -4.04 9.23
C ARG A 11 -11.63 -5.22 10.16
N ARG A 12 -11.93 -6.44 9.72
CA ARG A 12 -11.60 -7.66 10.46
C ARG A 12 -10.09 -7.81 10.65
N TRP A 13 -9.30 -7.47 9.63
CA TRP A 13 -7.85 -7.46 9.70
C TRP A 13 -7.33 -6.50 10.78
N ILE A 14 -7.80 -5.25 10.78
CA ILE A 14 -7.38 -4.24 11.76
C ILE A 14 -7.76 -4.66 13.19
N ALA A 15 -8.99 -5.11 13.41
CA ALA A 15 -9.41 -5.62 14.72
C ALA A 15 -8.54 -6.81 15.18
N GLY A 16 -8.15 -7.69 14.26
CA GLY A 16 -7.21 -8.78 14.53
C GLY A 16 -5.78 -8.30 14.85
N GLN A 17 -5.35 -7.15 14.32
CA GLN A 17 -4.07 -6.55 14.70
C GLN A 17 -4.09 -5.99 16.11
N GLU A 18 -5.17 -5.31 16.50
CA GLU A 18 -5.36 -4.78 17.86
C GLU A 18 -5.40 -5.90 18.89
N ALA A 19 -6.23 -6.92 18.68
CA ALA A 19 -6.32 -8.07 19.57
C ALA A 19 -5.00 -8.85 19.66
N GLY A 20 -4.34 -9.06 18.51
CA GLY A 20 -3.05 -9.74 18.46
C GLY A 20 -1.90 -8.95 19.10
N LEU A 21 -1.94 -7.61 19.07
CA LEU A 21 -0.95 -6.78 19.76
C LEU A 21 -1.07 -6.95 21.28
N ALA A 22 -2.29 -6.85 21.83
CA ALA A 22 -2.52 -7.03 23.26
C ALA A 22 -2.04 -8.41 23.76
N GLU A 23 -2.25 -9.46 22.96
CA GLU A 23 -1.76 -10.80 23.27
C GLU A 23 -0.22 -10.89 23.27
N LEU A 24 0.43 -10.29 22.27
CA LEU A 24 1.90 -10.28 22.17
C LEU A 24 2.55 -9.45 23.27
N GLU A 25 1.96 -8.32 23.66
CA GLU A 25 2.42 -7.49 24.78
C GLU A 25 2.34 -8.25 26.11
N ALA A 26 1.22 -8.95 26.37
CA ALA A 26 1.08 -9.79 27.54
C ALA A 26 2.12 -10.93 27.55
N ALA A 27 2.33 -11.58 26.40
CA ALA A 27 3.35 -12.62 26.25
C ALA A 27 4.77 -12.08 26.49
N SER A 28 5.07 -10.88 25.98
CA SER A 28 6.35 -10.20 26.19
C SER A 28 6.57 -9.87 27.68
N ALA A 29 5.56 -9.33 28.36
CA ALA A 29 5.61 -9.03 29.79
C ALA A 29 5.84 -10.29 30.64
N ASN A 30 5.13 -11.39 30.33
CA ASN A 30 5.31 -12.67 31.01
C ASN A 30 6.71 -13.27 30.74
N ALA A 31 7.23 -13.13 29.52
CA ALA A 31 8.60 -13.54 29.20
C ALA A 31 9.64 -12.72 29.97
N ALA A 32 9.42 -11.41 30.12
CA ALA A 32 10.28 -10.53 30.91
C ALA A 32 10.26 -10.88 32.41
N ALA A 33 9.09 -11.26 32.94
CA ALA A 33 8.92 -11.70 34.32
C ALA A 33 9.41 -13.14 34.59
N GLY A 34 9.84 -13.88 33.55
CA GLY A 34 10.25 -15.29 33.67
C GLY A 34 9.08 -16.25 33.95
N THR A 35 7.84 -15.82 33.70
CA THR A 35 6.63 -16.60 33.96
C THR A 35 6.09 -17.30 32.73
N ALA A 36 6.55 -16.94 31.52
CA ALA A 36 6.19 -17.64 30.28
C ALA A 36 7.23 -18.68 29.89
N THR A 37 6.74 -19.85 29.47
CA THR A 37 7.53 -20.89 28.85
C THR A 37 7.72 -20.65 27.35
N ASP A 38 8.79 -21.20 26.82
CA ASP A 38 9.07 -21.24 25.39
C ASP A 38 7.90 -21.82 24.56
N ALA A 39 7.19 -22.82 25.09
CA ALA A 39 6.05 -23.44 24.43
C ALA A 39 4.84 -22.48 24.33
N GLU A 40 4.57 -21.72 25.39
CA GLU A 40 3.50 -20.70 25.41
C GLU A 40 3.82 -19.57 24.43
N LEU A 41 5.07 -19.10 24.38
CA LEU A 41 5.50 -18.07 23.44
C LEU A 41 5.40 -18.56 21.99
N ARG A 42 5.81 -19.81 21.69
CA ARG A 42 5.60 -20.40 20.35
C ARG A 42 4.13 -20.45 19.97
N ALA A 43 3.25 -20.79 20.92
CA ALA A 43 1.83 -20.85 20.66
C ALA A 43 1.24 -19.47 20.30
N VAL A 44 1.70 -18.40 20.96
CA VAL A 44 1.32 -17.01 20.60
C VAL A 44 1.83 -16.64 19.21
N VAL A 45 3.09 -16.95 18.90
CA VAL A 45 3.69 -16.69 17.58
C VAL A 45 2.92 -17.42 16.48
N GLU A 46 2.60 -18.70 16.67
CA GLU A 46 1.83 -19.48 15.70
C GLU A 46 0.42 -18.93 15.50
N ARG A 47 -0.29 -18.54 16.57
CA ARG A 47 -1.60 -17.86 16.43
C ARG A 47 -1.48 -16.58 15.61
N CYS A 48 -0.43 -15.80 15.81
CA CYS A 48 -0.18 -14.61 15.01
C CYS A 48 0.05 -14.97 13.53
N MET A 49 0.83 -16.01 13.23
CA MET A 49 1.08 -16.45 11.86
C MET A 49 -0.19 -16.99 11.17
N VAL A 50 -1.02 -17.75 11.89
CA VAL A 50 -2.33 -18.21 11.41
C VAL A 50 -3.24 -17.01 11.10
N ALA A 51 -3.27 -15.99 11.96
CA ALA A 51 -4.06 -14.78 11.70
C ALA A 51 -3.61 -14.03 10.43
N TYR A 52 -2.30 -13.97 10.14
CA TYR A 52 -1.80 -13.44 8.86
C TYR A 52 -2.27 -14.30 7.67
N GLN A 53 -2.18 -15.63 7.78
CA GLN A 53 -2.61 -16.57 6.73
C GLN A 53 -4.12 -16.46 6.45
N ASP A 54 -4.94 -16.39 7.49
CA ASP A 54 -6.40 -16.22 7.39
C ASP A 54 -6.76 -14.92 6.67
N TYR A 55 -6.07 -13.82 6.98
CA TYR A 55 -6.29 -12.55 6.30
C TYR A 55 -5.92 -12.63 4.81
N VAL A 56 -4.77 -13.22 4.49
CA VAL A 56 -4.34 -13.41 3.09
C VAL A 56 -5.32 -14.29 2.32
N ALA A 57 -5.80 -15.37 2.92
CA ALA A 57 -6.81 -16.24 2.32
C ALA A 57 -8.15 -15.50 2.09
N ALA A 58 -8.61 -14.75 3.09
CA ALA A 58 -9.81 -13.92 2.97
C ALA A 58 -9.67 -12.87 1.86
N ARG A 59 -8.52 -12.19 1.79
CA ARG A 59 -8.21 -11.19 0.78
C ARG A 59 -8.15 -11.79 -0.63
N ARG A 60 -7.54 -12.96 -0.80
CA ARG A 60 -7.51 -13.71 -2.06
C ARG A 60 -8.89 -14.12 -2.55
N ALA A 61 -9.82 -14.41 -1.65
CA ALA A 61 -11.20 -14.77 -2.02
C ALA A 61 -12.00 -13.59 -2.60
N VAL A 62 -11.66 -12.35 -2.22
CA VAL A 62 -12.34 -11.13 -2.70
C VAL A 62 -11.58 -10.39 -3.81
N SER A 63 -10.27 -10.59 -3.94
CA SER A 63 -9.41 -9.85 -4.89
C SER A 63 -9.80 -9.98 -6.38
N PRO A 64 -10.33 -11.11 -6.92
CA PRO A 64 -10.68 -11.18 -8.34
C PRO A 64 -11.82 -10.23 -8.74
N ARG A 65 -12.67 -9.83 -7.79
CA ARG A 65 -13.80 -8.94 -8.02
C ARG A 65 -13.47 -7.47 -7.72
N ASP A 66 -12.45 -7.22 -6.90
CA ASP A 66 -12.17 -5.89 -6.36
C ASP A 66 -10.66 -5.60 -6.16
N GLY A 67 -9.79 -6.22 -6.96
CA GLY A 67 -8.33 -6.17 -6.78
C GLY A 67 -7.76 -4.74 -6.77
N THR A 68 -8.38 -3.83 -7.51
CA THR A 68 -8.01 -2.41 -7.51
C THR A 68 -8.26 -1.71 -6.18
N ALA A 69 -9.28 -2.13 -5.42
CA ALA A 69 -9.54 -1.57 -4.10
C ALA A 69 -8.51 -2.02 -3.05
N PHE A 70 -7.78 -3.12 -3.27
CA PHE A 70 -6.65 -3.45 -2.40
C PHE A 70 -5.38 -2.71 -2.77
N ILE A 71 -5.16 -2.42 -4.06
CA ILE A 71 -4.04 -1.61 -4.53
C ILE A 71 -4.20 -0.14 -4.12
N SER A 72 -5.42 0.40 -4.20
CA SER A 72 -5.74 1.77 -3.81
C SER A 72 -6.97 1.80 -2.90
N PRO A 73 -6.81 1.45 -1.61
CA PRO A 73 -7.93 1.31 -0.69
C PRO A 73 -8.58 2.66 -0.35
N PRO A 74 -9.86 2.88 -0.73
CA PRO A 74 -10.54 4.14 -0.44
C PRO A 74 -10.83 4.33 1.06
N TRP A 75 -10.71 3.28 1.86
CA TRP A 75 -10.89 3.30 3.32
C TRP A 75 -9.61 3.60 4.12
N CYS A 76 -8.48 3.73 3.44
CA CYS A 76 -7.22 4.21 4.02
C CYS A 76 -7.07 5.71 3.75
N THR A 77 -6.37 6.41 4.63
CA THR A 77 -5.93 7.80 4.42
C THR A 77 -4.94 7.92 3.25
N ALA A 78 -4.70 9.14 2.74
CA ALA A 78 -3.74 9.36 1.67
C ALA A 78 -2.31 8.92 2.05
N PHE A 79 -1.90 9.16 3.29
CA PHE A 79 -0.60 8.76 3.81
C PHE A 79 -0.50 7.24 4.04
N GLU A 80 -1.57 6.58 4.53
CA GLU A 80 -1.56 5.11 4.57
C GLU A 80 -1.41 4.52 3.17
N ARG A 81 -2.11 5.06 2.17
CA ARG A 81 -2.04 4.60 0.77
C ARG A 81 -0.63 4.77 0.18
N SER A 82 0.09 5.84 0.51
CA SER A 82 1.44 6.08 -0.03
C SER A 82 2.49 5.09 0.50
N MET A 83 2.20 4.42 1.62
CA MET A 83 3.07 3.41 2.24
C MET A 83 2.78 1.99 1.74
N LEU A 84 1.73 1.78 0.92
CA LEU A 84 1.38 0.46 0.40
C LEU A 84 2.23 0.09 -0.82
N TRP A 85 2.68 -1.15 -0.84
CA TRP A 85 3.28 -1.83 -1.98
C TRP A 85 2.42 -3.04 -2.31
N LEU A 86 1.85 -3.15 -3.51
CA LEU A 86 0.96 -4.26 -3.88
C LEU A 86 -0.13 -4.54 -2.80
N GLY A 87 -0.77 -3.47 -2.34
CA GLY A 87 -1.89 -3.49 -1.39
C GLY A 87 -1.55 -3.83 0.06
N GLY A 88 -0.28 -3.89 0.45
CA GLY A 88 0.13 -4.11 1.84
C GLY A 88 1.51 -3.52 2.12
N CYS A 89 2.11 -3.81 3.28
CA CYS A 89 3.48 -3.39 3.54
C CYS A 89 4.46 -4.09 2.59
N ARG A 90 5.61 -3.48 2.32
CA ARG A 90 6.70 -4.18 1.65
C ARG A 90 7.40 -5.11 2.65
N PRO A 91 7.53 -6.43 2.40
CA PRO A 91 8.10 -7.39 3.36
C PRO A 91 9.45 -6.99 3.97
N SER A 92 10.34 -6.37 3.19
CA SER A 92 11.66 -5.87 3.62
C SER A 92 11.57 -4.80 4.71
N VAL A 93 10.43 -4.11 4.87
CA VAL A 93 10.20 -3.18 5.99
C VAL A 93 10.17 -3.92 7.32
N ALA A 94 9.58 -5.12 7.39
CA ALA A 94 9.60 -5.92 8.62
C ALA A 94 11.02 -6.34 9.01
N ILE A 95 11.86 -6.65 8.01
CA ILE A 95 13.27 -6.98 8.22
C ILE A 95 14.07 -5.75 8.68
N ARG A 96 13.78 -4.57 8.12
CA ARG A 96 14.40 -3.31 8.57
C ARG A 96 14.01 -2.95 9.99
N LEU A 97 12.76 -3.18 10.36
CA LEU A 97 12.32 -3.04 11.75
C LEU A 97 13.13 -3.98 12.66
N PHE A 98 13.33 -5.24 12.26
CA PHE A 98 14.17 -6.16 13.03
C PHE A 98 15.61 -5.64 13.22
N TYR A 99 16.26 -5.08 12.19
CA TYR A 99 17.60 -4.51 12.37
C TYR A 99 17.61 -3.35 13.37
N ASN A 100 16.58 -2.50 13.37
CA ASN A 100 16.46 -1.43 14.35
C ASN A 100 16.33 -1.98 15.78
N LEU A 101 15.46 -2.97 15.99
CA LEU A 101 15.26 -3.61 17.30
C LEU A 101 16.53 -4.35 17.77
N SER A 102 17.25 -4.99 16.84
CA SER A 102 18.49 -5.71 17.16
C SER A 102 19.63 -4.78 17.61
N GLY A 103 19.61 -3.51 17.17
CA GLY A 103 20.60 -2.51 17.56
C GLY A 103 20.29 -1.80 18.87
N GLU A 104 19.09 -1.99 19.42
CA GLU A 104 18.69 -1.33 20.66
C GLU A 104 19.56 -1.82 21.83
N GLY A 105 20.11 -0.89 22.61
CA GLY A 105 21.01 -1.20 23.73
C GLY A 105 22.40 -1.71 23.33
N LEU A 106 22.71 -1.83 22.03
CA LEU A 106 24.00 -2.35 21.56
C LEU A 106 25.16 -1.40 21.89
N GLU A 107 24.96 -0.09 21.76
CA GLU A 107 25.99 0.93 22.04
C GLU A 107 26.41 0.92 23.51
N ALA A 108 25.46 0.89 24.43
CA ALA A 108 25.74 0.78 25.87
C ALA A 108 26.50 -0.52 26.21
N GLN A 109 26.07 -1.65 25.65
CA GLN A 109 26.77 -2.93 25.86
C GLN A 109 28.18 -2.95 25.24
N LEU A 110 28.38 -2.27 24.11
CA LEU A 110 29.70 -2.13 23.49
C LEU A 110 30.67 -1.35 24.39
N GLU A 111 30.20 -0.29 25.04
CA GLU A 111 30.99 0.48 26.01
C GLU A 111 31.37 -0.39 27.21
N GLU A 112 30.41 -1.12 27.81
CA GLU A 112 30.69 -2.06 28.90
C GLU A 112 31.70 -3.15 28.49
N PHE A 113 31.56 -3.71 27.29
CA PHE A 113 32.47 -4.73 26.77
C PHE A 113 33.89 -4.21 26.55
N VAL A 114 34.05 -3.02 25.96
CA VAL A 114 35.37 -2.41 25.71
C VAL A 114 36.11 -2.08 27.01
N ASN A 115 35.37 -1.80 28.09
CA ASN A 115 35.93 -1.56 29.41
C ASN A 115 36.18 -2.85 30.22
N ASP A 116 36.02 -4.04 29.62
CA ASP A 116 36.08 -5.35 30.29
C ASP A 116 35.03 -5.54 31.41
N GLU A 117 33.93 -4.75 31.39
CA GLU A 117 32.87 -4.75 32.41
C GLU A 117 31.61 -5.52 31.98
N GLY A 118 31.50 -5.88 30.70
CA GLY A 118 30.28 -6.41 30.10
C GLY A 118 30.45 -7.71 29.31
N PRO A 119 29.36 -8.47 29.10
CA PRO A 119 29.36 -9.60 28.18
C PRO A 119 29.52 -9.15 26.73
N LEU A 120 29.66 -10.11 25.81
CA LEU A 120 29.63 -9.82 24.37
C LEU A 120 28.33 -9.07 24.00
N PRO A 121 28.41 -7.93 23.30
CA PRO A 121 27.24 -7.12 22.94
C PRO A 121 26.29 -7.86 22.01
N ARG A 122 25.00 -7.85 22.34
CA ARG A 122 23.93 -8.51 21.57
C ARG A 122 22.63 -7.69 21.46
N GLY A 123 22.63 -6.46 21.97
CA GLY A 123 21.46 -5.63 22.11
C GLY A 123 20.45 -6.19 23.12
N SER A 124 19.38 -5.44 23.37
CA SER A 124 18.30 -5.81 24.29
C SER A 124 17.60 -7.11 23.87
N MET A 125 17.44 -7.32 22.55
CA MET A 125 16.82 -8.51 21.98
C MET A 125 17.72 -9.76 22.00
N GLY A 126 19.02 -9.60 22.32
CA GLY A 126 19.95 -10.72 22.46
C GLY A 126 20.20 -11.49 21.16
N VAL A 127 20.16 -10.81 20.01
CA VAL A 127 20.29 -11.44 18.69
C VAL A 127 21.71 -11.99 18.50
N THR A 128 21.81 -13.25 18.10
CA THR A 128 23.11 -13.88 17.88
C THR A 128 23.68 -13.54 16.49
N PRO A 129 25.02 -13.57 16.31
CA PRO A 129 25.63 -13.38 14.99
C PRO A 129 25.12 -14.37 13.94
N GLY A 130 24.86 -15.62 14.32
CA GLY A 130 24.29 -16.64 13.43
C GLY A 130 22.88 -16.28 12.95
N GLN A 131 22.02 -15.80 13.86
CA GLN A 131 20.69 -15.28 13.50
C GLN A 131 20.80 -14.09 12.54
N MET A 132 21.75 -13.17 12.78
CA MET A 132 21.95 -12.02 11.91
C MET A 132 22.34 -12.42 10.48
N VAL A 133 23.18 -13.45 10.32
CA VAL A 133 23.52 -14.03 9.00
C VAL A 133 22.28 -14.59 8.31
N LEU A 134 21.45 -15.36 9.03
CA LEU A 134 20.21 -15.93 8.49
C LEU A 134 19.20 -14.85 8.09
N VAL A 135 19.01 -13.81 8.91
CA VAL A 135 18.14 -12.68 8.57
C VAL A 135 18.67 -11.91 7.36
N THR A 136 19.98 -11.71 7.26
CA THR A 136 20.61 -11.05 6.11
C THR A 136 20.38 -11.84 4.81
N ASP A 137 20.49 -13.17 4.85
CA ASP A 137 20.17 -14.01 3.70
C ASP A 137 18.68 -13.97 3.34
N LEU A 138 17.80 -14.05 4.34
CA LEU A 138 16.35 -13.88 4.15
C LEU A 138 16.03 -12.52 3.51
N HIS A 139 16.72 -11.45 3.93
CA HIS A 139 16.58 -10.12 3.36
C HIS A 139 16.93 -10.10 1.87
N ARG A 140 18.08 -10.68 1.50
CA ARG A 140 18.52 -10.75 0.09
C ARG A 140 17.53 -11.54 -0.77
N ARG A 141 17.00 -12.65 -0.27
CA ARG A 141 15.98 -13.45 -0.98
C ARG A 141 14.68 -12.67 -1.15
N THR A 142 14.22 -12.04 -0.07
CA THR A 142 13.01 -11.20 -0.06
C THR A 142 13.12 -10.05 -1.05
N LEU A 143 14.24 -9.30 -1.07
CA LEU A 143 14.46 -8.20 -2.00
C LEU A 143 14.43 -8.64 -3.47
N ARG A 144 14.99 -9.82 -3.79
CA ARG A 144 14.92 -10.37 -5.15
C ARG A 144 13.48 -10.63 -5.58
N GLN A 145 12.65 -11.19 -4.71
CA GLN A 145 11.23 -11.44 -5.00
C GLN A 145 10.41 -10.15 -5.06
N GLU A 146 10.69 -9.17 -4.19
CA GLU A 146 10.07 -7.85 -4.24
C GLU A 146 10.36 -7.12 -5.55
N ASN A 147 11.61 -7.17 -6.02
CA ASN A 147 12.01 -6.56 -7.28
C ASN A 147 11.31 -7.26 -8.46
N ALA A 148 11.31 -8.60 -8.50
CA ALA A 148 10.62 -9.35 -9.54
C ALA A 148 9.12 -9.03 -9.61
N LEU A 149 8.45 -8.89 -8.46
CA LEU A 149 7.04 -8.48 -8.41
C LEU A 149 6.82 -7.02 -8.85
N SER A 150 7.77 -6.14 -8.52
CA SER A 150 7.71 -4.72 -8.93
C SER A 150 7.93 -4.56 -10.44
N ASP A 151 8.86 -5.32 -11.01
CA ASP A 151 9.12 -5.33 -12.46
C ASP A 151 7.89 -5.86 -13.22
N ARG A 152 7.25 -6.92 -12.72
CA ARG A 152 5.99 -7.43 -13.28
C ARG A 152 4.84 -6.43 -13.17
N LEU A 153 4.77 -5.66 -12.09
CA LEU A 153 3.78 -4.59 -11.97
C LEU A 153 4.03 -3.50 -13.03
N ALA A 154 5.31 -3.14 -13.26
CA ALA A 154 5.68 -2.17 -14.30
C ALA A 154 5.28 -2.67 -15.68
N THR A 155 5.62 -3.91 -16.04
CA THR A 155 5.18 -4.53 -17.30
C THR A 155 3.65 -4.55 -17.43
N LEU A 156 2.93 -4.86 -16.35
CA LEU A 156 1.47 -4.85 -16.37
C LEU A 156 0.90 -3.43 -16.61
N HIS A 157 1.54 -2.39 -16.08
CA HIS A 157 1.17 -1.00 -16.35
C HIS A 157 1.44 -0.59 -17.80
N GLU A 158 2.56 -1.04 -18.38
CA GLU A 158 2.94 -0.79 -19.77
C GLU A 158 1.99 -1.51 -20.75
N ASP A 159 1.69 -2.78 -20.50
CA ASP A 159 0.83 -3.63 -21.33
C ASP A 159 -0.59 -3.05 -21.52
N VAL A 160 -1.13 -2.35 -20.52
CA VAL A 160 -2.43 -1.68 -20.63
C VAL A 160 -2.44 -0.57 -21.68
N ALA A 161 -1.31 0.13 -21.83
CA ALA A 161 -1.18 1.16 -22.85
C ALA A 161 -1.06 0.51 -24.24
N ASP A 162 -0.26 -0.54 -24.37
CA ASP A 162 0.04 -1.16 -25.66
C ASP A 162 -1.10 -2.06 -26.19
N ARG A 163 -1.95 -2.61 -25.32
CA ARG A 163 -3.00 -3.58 -25.68
C ARG A 163 -4.29 -3.34 -24.89
N PRO A 164 -5.48 -3.29 -25.52
CA PRO A 164 -5.91 -2.65 -26.76
C PRO A 164 -6.42 -1.20 -26.53
N LEU A 165 -6.21 -0.61 -25.35
CA LEU A 165 -6.78 0.70 -25.04
C LEU A 165 -6.28 1.80 -25.97
N PHE A 166 -4.98 1.86 -26.28
CA PHE A 166 -4.45 2.88 -27.17
C PHE A 166 -5.00 2.77 -28.61
N PRO A 167 -5.00 1.58 -29.26
CA PRO A 167 -5.71 1.38 -30.54
C PRO A 167 -7.18 1.82 -30.50
N ILE A 168 -7.91 1.45 -29.45
CA ILE A 168 -9.34 1.81 -29.29
C ILE A 168 -9.54 3.32 -29.12
N VAL A 169 -8.69 3.98 -28.33
CA VAL A 169 -8.71 5.44 -28.15
C VAL A 169 -8.45 6.14 -29.49
N ARG A 170 -7.46 5.67 -30.26
CA ARG A 170 -7.15 6.21 -31.58
C ARG A 170 -8.30 6.03 -32.57
N GLN A 171 -8.93 4.85 -32.59
CA GLN A 171 -10.10 4.58 -33.43
C GLN A 171 -11.28 5.49 -33.07
N ARG A 172 -11.57 5.68 -31.77
CA ARG A 172 -12.61 6.62 -31.30
C ARG A 172 -12.32 8.06 -31.70
N ALA A 173 -11.07 8.50 -31.62
CA ALA A 173 -10.67 9.84 -32.05
C ALA A 173 -10.88 10.03 -33.56
N GLN A 174 -10.54 9.04 -34.38
CA GLN A 174 -10.78 9.05 -35.83
C GLN A 174 -12.27 9.10 -36.17
N LEU A 175 -13.10 8.28 -35.51
CA LEU A 175 -14.56 8.27 -35.71
C LEU A 175 -15.19 9.61 -35.32
N ARG A 176 -14.75 10.23 -34.21
CA ARG A 176 -15.19 11.58 -33.80
C ARG A 176 -14.79 12.65 -34.82
N GLY A 177 -13.56 12.58 -35.34
CA GLY A 177 -13.09 13.49 -36.39
C GLY A 177 -13.88 13.36 -37.69
N ALA A 178 -14.19 12.12 -38.12
CA ALA A 178 -15.00 11.85 -39.30
C ALA A 178 -16.45 12.35 -39.15
N ALA A 179 -17.07 12.16 -37.98
CA ALA A 179 -18.40 12.69 -37.69
C ALA A 179 -18.44 14.23 -37.67
N ALA A 180 -17.40 14.88 -37.15
CA ALA A 180 -17.27 16.34 -37.18
C ALA A 180 -17.08 16.88 -38.59
N ALA A 181 -16.30 16.19 -39.44
CA ALA A 181 -16.12 16.55 -40.85
C ALA A 181 -17.41 16.35 -41.67
N ALA A 182 -18.19 15.30 -41.39
CA ALA A 182 -19.48 15.04 -42.04
C ALA A 182 -20.59 16.03 -41.61
N GLY A 183 -20.51 16.59 -40.39
CA GLY A 183 -21.45 17.60 -39.89
C GLY A 183 -21.15 19.04 -40.34
N GLY A 184 -20.01 19.30 -41.01
CA GLY A 184 -19.59 20.62 -41.48
C GLY A 184 -20.05 21.01 -42.89
N GLY A 185 -20.86 20.17 -43.54
CA GLY A 185 -21.29 20.34 -44.95
C GLY A 185 -22.73 20.82 -45.14
N GLY A 186 -23.34 21.49 -44.16
CA GLY A 186 -24.69 22.03 -44.26
C GLY A 186 -24.67 23.53 -44.54
N GLY A 187 -24.60 23.92 -45.82
CA GLY A 187 -24.95 25.28 -46.23
C GLY A 187 -26.38 25.60 -45.79
N CYS A 188 -26.55 26.77 -45.19
CA CYS A 188 -27.86 27.33 -44.89
C CYS A 188 -28.59 27.63 -46.20
N ASP A 189 -29.60 26.85 -46.55
CA ASP A 189 -30.92 27.31 -46.99
C ASP A 189 -31.79 26.11 -47.39
N GLY A 190 -32.72 25.73 -46.51
CA GLY A 190 -33.76 24.73 -46.78
C GLY A 190 -34.50 24.27 -45.53
N PRO A 191 -35.85 24.16 -45.57
CA PRO A 191 -36.66 23.95 -44.38
C PRO A 191 -36.51 22.53 -43.81
N VAL A 192 -36.49 22.47 -42.48
CA VAL A 192 -36.31 21.25 -41.69
C VAL A 192 -37.52 20.33 -41.86
N VAL A 193 -37.33 19.20 -42.55
CA VAL A 193 -38.23 18.04 -42.47
C VAL A 193 -37.44 16.89 -41.86
N GLY A 194 -37.97 16.33 -40.78
CA GLY A 194 -37.32 15.29 -39.98
C GLY A 194 -37.20 13.93 -40.67
N VAL A 195 -36.78 12.94 -39.87
CA VAL A 195 -36.52 11.51 -40.17
C VAL A 195 -35.06 11.27 -40.60
N ALA A 196 -34.26 10.35 -40.07
CA ALA A 196 -34.45 9.21 -39.17
C ALA A 196 -33.22 9.00 -38.27
N ALA A 197 -33.47 8.50 -37.07
CA ALA A 197 -32.47 7.79 -36.26
C ALA A 197 -32.12 6.46 -36.94
N GLY A 198 -31.12 6.47 -37.81
CA GLY A 198 -30.49 5.27 -38.38
C GLY A 198 -29.34 4.83 -37.48
N GLY A 199 -29.60 3.86 -36.61
CA GLY A 199 -28.58 3.28 -35.73
C GLY A 199 -27.46 2.60 -36.52
N VAL A 200 -26.22 3.07 -36.34
CA VAL A 200 -25.02 2.28 -36.65
C VAL A 200 -24.72 1.43 -35.40
N ALA A 201 -25.62 0.49 -35.12
CA ALA A 201 -25.54 -0.42 -33.99
C ALA A 201 -24.75 -1.68 -34.40
N GLY A 202 -23.44 -1.66 -34.18
CA GLY A 202 -22.60 -2.84 -34.37
C GLY A 202 -21.14 -2.62 -33.96
N GLY A 203 -20.53 -1.54 -34.45
CA GLY A 203 -19.10 -1.26 -34.17
C GLY A 203 -18.82 -0.76 -32.76
N GLY A 204 -19.66 0.11 -32.20
CA GLY A 204 -19.44 0.71 -30.86
C GLY A 204 -19.56 -0.31 -29.72
N VAL A 205 -20.53 -1.24 -29.81
CA VAL A 205 -20.78 -2.25 -28.77
C VAL A 205 -19.65 -3.28 -28.69
N VAL A 206 -19.07 -3.67 -29.83
CA VAL A 206 -17.94 -4.62 -29.88
C VAL A 206 -16.66 -3.99 -29.30
N VAL A 207 -16.41 -2.71 -29.59
CA VAL A 207 -15.26 -1.97 -29.06
C VAL A 207 -15.38 -1.74 -27.55
N ASP A 208 -16.57 -1.43 -27.04
CA ASP A 208 -16.81 -1.27 -25.59
C ASP A 208 -16.58 -2.59 -24.83
N ALA A 209 -17.04 -3.72 -25.39
CA ALA A 209 -16.78 -5.05 -24.83
C ALA A 209 -15.28 -5.40 -24.81
N GLU A 210 -14.51 -5.00 -25.83
CA GLU A 210 -13.07 -5.21 -25.88
C GLU A 210 -12.31 -4.37 -24.83
N VAL A 211 -12.71 -3.12 -24.62
CA VAL A 211 -12.21 -2.28 -23.52
C VAL A 211 -12.48 -2.95 -22.17
N ASP A 212 -13.72 -3.37 -21.93
CA ASP A 212 -14.12 -4.00 -20.66
C ASP A 212 -13.38 -5.31 -20.41
N ALA A 213 -13.17 -6.13 -21.44
CA ALA A 213 -12.36 -7.34 -21.34
C ALA A 213 -10.90 -7.02 -20.97
N SER A 214 -10.36 -5.92 -21.48
CA SER A 214 -8.98 -5.50 -21.24
C SER A 214 -8.79 -4.94 -19.84
N LEU A 215 -9.72 -4.10 -19.38
CA LEU A 215 -9.78 -3.66 -17.99
C LEU A 215 -9.91 -4.85 -17.03
N SER A 216 -10.70 -5.87 -17.40
CA SER A 216 -10.86 -7.08 -16.60
C SER A 216 -9.56 -7.90 -16.52
N ARG A 217 -8.81 -8.03 -17.63
CA ARG A 217 -7.49 -8.68 -17.64
C ARG A 217 -6.48 -7.95 -16.76
N TYR A 218 -6.45 -6.62 -16.84
CA TYR A 218 -5.58 -5.80 -15.99
C TYR A 218 -5.90 -5.97 -14.51
N LYS A 219 -7.19 -5.91 -14.14
CA LYS A 219 -7.65 -6.15 -12.77
C LYS A 219 -7.28 -7.55 -12.28
N ALA A 220 -7.40 -8.57 -13.12
CA ALA A 220 -6.97 -9.93 -12.79
C ALA A 220 -5.45 -10.02 -12.57
N GLY A 221 -4.65 -9.34 -13.41
CA GLY A 221 -3.19 -9.24 -13.23
C GLY A 221 -2.82 -8.57 -11.91
N LEU A 222 -3.48 -7.47 -11.54
CA LEU A 222 -3.29 -6.83 -10.23
C LEU A 222 -3.69 -7.77 -9.09
N ALA A 223 -4.82 -8.47 -9.19
CA ALA A 223 -5.27 -9.40 -8.17
C ALA A 223 -4.27 -10.56 -7.96
N GLN A 224 -3.64 -11.03 -9.04
CA GLN A 224 -2.58 -12.03 -8.99
C GLN A 224 -1.34 -11.47 -8.27
N LEU A 225 -0.85 -10.29 -8.65
CA LEU A 225 0.31 -9.65 -7.99
C LEU A 225 0.07 -9.41 -6.50
N VAL A 226 -1.13 -9.01 -6.12
CA VAL A 226 -1.56 -8.85 -4.72
C VAL A 226 -1.45 -10.17 -3.95
N ALA A 227 -1.92 -11.28 -4.54
CA ALA A 227 -1.87 -12.60 -3.92
C ALA A 227 -0.41 -13.10 -3.75
N GLU A 228 0.42 -12.94 -4.78
CA GLU A 228 1.83 -13.33 -4.72
C GLU A 228 2.61 -12.46 -3.71
N ALA A 229 2.31 -11.16 -3.64
CA ALA A 229 2.89 -10.27 -2.63
C ALA A 229 2.49 -10.66 -1.20
N ASP A 230 1.26 -11.13 -1.00
CA ASP A 230 0.81 -11.63 0.29
C ASP A 230 1.48 -12.93 0.71
N GLU A 231 1.62 -13.86 -0.23
CA GLU A 231 2.37 -15.09 -0.01
C GLU A 231 3.81 -14.76 0.41
N LEU A 232 4.45 -13.79 -0.26
CA LEU A 232 5.78 -13.32 0.12
C LEU A 232 5.81 -12.71 1.54
N ARG A 233 4.85 -11.85 1.90
CA ARG A 233 4.77 -11.27 3.26
C ARG A 233 4.69 -12.34 4.33
N VAL A 234 3.80 -13.32 4.15
CA VAL A 234 3.58 -14.41 5.11
C VAL A 234 4.81 -15.30 5.18
N ALA A 235 5.40 -15.66 4.04
CA ALA A 235 6.61 -16.48 4.00
C ALA A 235 7.79 -15.80 4.71
N THR A 236 8.04 -14.52 4.43
CA THR A 236 9.11 -13.76 5.10
C THR A 236 8.87 -13.63 6.60
N ALA A 237 7.64 -13.30 7.02
CA ALA A 237 7.30 -13.18 8.44
C ALA A 237 7.43 -14.52 9.18
N ARG A 238 6.93 -15.61 8.59
CA ARG A 238 6.99 -16.96 9.18
C ARG A 238 8.42 -17.47 9.26
N ALA A 239 9.21 -17.34 8.20
CA ALA A 239 10.62 -17.74 8.22
C ALA A 239 11.39 -17.02 9.34
N MET A 240 11.17 -15.71 9.50
CA MET A 240 11.81 -14.96 10.57
C MET A 240 11.34 -15.42 11.96
N ALA A 241 10.03 -15.45 12.19
CA ALA A 241 9.44 -15.67 13.50
C ALA A 241 9.52 -17.13 14.00
N THR A 242 9.61 -18.11 13.09
CA THR A 242 9.50 -19.53 13.45
C THR A 242 10.76 -20.35 13.15
N GLU A 243 11.62 -19.90 12.22
CA GLU A 243 12.83 -20.64 11.81
C GLU A 243 14.12 -19.98 12.28
N ILE A 244 14.16 -18.65 12.42
CA ILE A 244 15.38 -17.90 12.74
C ILE A 244 15.39 -17.41 14.20
N LEU A 245 14.29 -16.80 14.64
CA LEU A 245 14.22 -16.18 15.97
C LEU A 245 13.84 -17.19 17.05
N THR A 246 14.29 -16.92 18.27
CA THR A 246 13.73 -17.60 19.45
C THR A 246 12.28 -17.15 19.68
N PRO A 247 11.45 -17.91 20.40
CA PRO A 247 10.06 -17.54 20.64
C PRO A 247 9.91 -16.17 21.31
N ARG A 248 10.80 -15.84 22.26
CA ARG A 248 10.85 -14.52 22.90
C ARG A 248 11.12 -13.39 21.91
N GLN A 249 12.17 -13.53 21.09
CA GLN A 249 12.54 -12.53 20.07
C GLN A 249 11.43 -12.35 19.02
N ALA A 250 10.77 -13.45 18.63
CA ALA A 250 9.65 -13.41 17.70
C ALA A 250 8.44 -12.66 18.29
N VAL A 251 8.11 -12.89 19.57
CA VAL A 251 7.04 -12.14 20.26
C VAL A 251 7.35 -10.65 20.28
N GLU A 252 8.55 -10.26 20.67
CA GLU A 252 9.00 -8.86 20.73
C GLU A 252 8.96 -8.19 19.35
N MET A 253 9.49 -8.85 18.32
CA MET A 253 9.47 -8.34 16.94
C MET A 253 8.04 -8.19 16.40
N LEU A 254 7.17 -9.16 16.62
CA LEU A 254 5.79 -9.12 16.13
C LEU A 254 4.97 -8.05 16.87
N ALA A 255 5.20 -7.86 18.17
CA ALA A 255 4.60 -6.78 18.95
C ALA A 255 4.99 -5.43 18.35
N ALA A 256 6.30 -5.18 18.18
CA ALA A 256 6.81 -3.96 17.58
C ALA A 256 6.24 -3.72 16.17
N ALA A 257 6.13 -4.77 15.34
CA ALA A 257 5.58 -4.66 13.99
C ALA A 257 4.10 -4.23 14.00
N LYS A 258 3.28 -4.83 14.88
CA LYS A 258 1.86 -4.45 15.02
C LYS A 258 1.71 -3.05 15.60
N GLN A 259 2.49 -2.72 16.63
CA GLN A 259 2.49 -1.40 17.25
C GLN A 259 2.86 -0.32 16.25
N LEU A 260 3.88 -0.53 15.41
CA LEU A 260 4.26 0.41 14.35
C LEU A 260 3.12 0.59 13.34
N HIS A 261 2.52 -0.51 12.86
CA HIS A 261 1.41 -0.46 11.91
C HIS A 261 0.20 0.32 12.45
N LEU A 262 -0.23 0.01 13.68
CA LEU A 262 -1.36 0.69 14.33
C LEU A 262 -1.05 2.16 14.62
N SER A 263 0.16 2.46 15.10
CA SER A 263 0.58 3.84 15.37
C SER A 263 0.60 4.70 14.11
N VAL A 264 1.17 4.20 13.02
CA VAL A 264 1.18 4.88 11.71
C VAL A 264 -0.25 5.18 11.25
N ARG A 265 -1.16 4.22 11.41
CA ARG A 265 -2.57 4.35 11.07
C ARG A 265 -3.27 5.44 11.90
N ASP A 266 -3.04 5.46 13.20
CA ASP A 266 -3.64 6.44 14.11
C ASP A 266 -3.10 7.85 13.86
N TRP A 267 -1.79 7.99 13.69
CA TRP A 267 -1.16 9.27 13.38
C TRP A 267 -1.68 9.85 12.07
N SER A 268 -1.83 9.00 11.05
CA SER A 268 -2.37 9.41 9.76
C SER A 268 -3.81 9.94 9.87
N ARG A 269 -4.66 9.24 10.60
CA ARG A 269 -6.06 9.64 10.83
C ARG A 269 -6.18 10.95 11.58
N ARG A 270 -5.34 11.16 12.60
CA ARG A 270 -5.30 12.43 13.35
C ARG A 270 -4.88 13.59 12.45
N ALA A 271 -3.92 13.38 11.55
CA ALA A 271 -3.46 14.41 10.62
C ALA A 271 -4.55 14.80 9.59
N GLU A 272 -5.24 13.83 8.98
CA GLU A 272 -6.36 14.11 8.07
C GLU A 272 -7.53 14.81 8.78
N GLY A 273 -7.88 14.37 10.00
CA GLY A 273 -8.92 15.00 10.80
C GLY A 273 -8.60 16.45 11.19
N ALA A 274 -7.34 16.75 11.49
CA ALA A 274 -6.89 18.11 11.78
C ALA A 274 -6.92 19.02 10.53
N ALA A 275 -6.53 18.50 9.36
CA ALA A 275 -6.59 19.24 8.10
C ALA A 275 -8.03 19.52 7.64
N GLY A 276 -8.98 18.61 7.92
CA GLY A 276 -10.41 18.84 7.68
C GLY A 276 -11.07 19.86 8.61
N ALA A 277 -10.38 20.25 9.70
CA ALA A 277 -10.86 21.19 10.70
C ALA A 277 -10.25 22.60 10.56
N GLU A 278 -9.39 22.85 9.57
CA GLU A 278 -8.92 24.22 9.29
C GLU A 278 -10.11 25.09 8.82
N PRO A 279 -10.41 26.21 9.51
CA PRO A 279 -11.48 27.10 9.09
C PRO A 279 -11.08 27.74 7.76
N GLN A 280 -11.97 27.65 6.77
CA GLN A 280 -11.87 28.39 5.51
C GLN A 280 -11.54 29.86 5.78
N ARG A 281 -10.27 30.23 5.64
CA ARG A 281 -9.83 31.62 5.55
C ARG A 281 -10.24 32.18 4.19
N ASN A 282 -11.54 32.40 4.01
CA ASN A 282 -12.05 33.32 2.99
C ASN A 282 -11.82 34.74 3.52
N GLY A 283 -10.63 35.29 3.27
CA GLY A 283 -10.37 36.72 3.34
C GLY A 283 -10.61 37.38 1.97
N PRO A 284 -11.22 38.58 1.89
CA PRO A 284 -11.48 39.22 0.61
C PRO A 284 -10.17 39.60 -0.09
N ARG A 285 -10.11 39.31 -1.40
CA ARG A 285 -9.06 39.75 -2.32
C ARG A 285 -8.97 41.28 -2.29
N ALA A 286 -7.93 41.83 -1.68
CA ALA A 286 -7.60 43.24 -1.82
C ALA A 286 -7.21 43.49 -3.28
N ALA A 287 -8.02 44.31 -3.96
CA ALA A 287 -7.74 44.81 -5.30
C ALA A 287 -6.46 45.65 -5.27
N VAL A 288 -5.47 45.26 -6.06
CA VAL A 288 -4.31 46.11 -6.34
C VAL A 288 -4.77 47.19 -7.32
N ALA A 289 -5.13 48.35 -6.77
CA ALA A 289 -5.38 49.55 -7.56
C ALA A 289 -4.04 50.20 -7.93
N ALA A 290 -3.78 50.29 -9.23
CA ALA A 290 -2.66 51.04 -9.79
C ALA A 290 -2.82 52.54 -9.48
N ALA A 291 -1.80 53.14 -8.88
CA ALA A 291 -1.65 54.58 -8.81
C ALA A 291 -0.40 54.99 -9.59
N SER A 292 -0.64 55.45 -10.81
CA SER A 292 0.30 56.22 -11.62
C SER A 292 0.55 57.57 -10.93
N THR A 293 1.80 57.92 -10.68
CA THR A 293 2.16 59.32 -10.36
C THR A 293 3.28 59.79 -11.27
N SER A 294 2.82 60.61 -12.23
CA SER A 294 3.53 61.46 -13.17
C SER A 294 4.71 62.22 -12.54
N ALA A 295 5.86 62.11 -13.20
CA ALA A 295 6.99 63.02 -13.06
C ALA A 295 6.61 64.43 -13.56
N ALA A 296 6.77 65.44 -12.71
CA ALA A 296 6.75 66.85 -13.11
C ALA A 296 7.89 67.60 -12.42
N ARG A 297 8.89 67.94 -13.25
CA ARG A 297 9.94 68.97 -13.18
C ARG A 297 9.78 70.04 -12.09
N ARG A 298 10.90 70.43 -11.47
CA ARG A 298 11.56 71.75 -11.67
C ARG A 298 12.96 71.80 -11.02
N ASN A 299 13.92 72.24 -11.85
CA ASN A 299 15.26 72.75 -11.52
C ASN A 299 15.16 74.24 -11.08
N PRO A 300 16.26 74.96 -10.73
CA PRO A 300 17.69 74.62 -10.85
C PRO A 300 18.44 74.40 -9.53
#